data_AF-A0A8X7QCE1-F1
#
_entry.id   AF-A0A8X7QCE1-F1
#
_cell.length_a   1.000
_cell.length_b   1.000
_cell.length_c   1.000
_cell.angle_alpha   90.00
_cell.angle_beta   90.00
_cell.angle_gamma   90.00
#
_symmetry.space_group_name_H-M   'P 1'
#
loop_
_entity.id
_entity.type
_entity.pdbx_description
1 polymer ?
#
loop_
_entity_poly.entity_id
_entity_poly.type
_entity_poly.pdbx_seq_one_letter_code
_entity_poly.pdbx_strand_id
1 'polypeptide(L)'
;MDKGFGCYDSEKVVVDDDYNVGCKTPTRDECRIPAYPLCPPPVRRKRSMVLGKNVEPPTNGYFQPPDLELFFTAAAASRRQESCA
;
A
#
# COMPACT_ATOMS: atom_id res chain seq x y z
N MET A 1 21.20 -22.17 -55.77
CA MET A 1 20.33 -21.08 -55.26
C MET A 1 18.88 -21.56 -55.18
N ASP A 2 18.69 -22.72 -54.57
CA ASP A 2 17.85 -22.99 -53.41
C ASP A 2 16.89 -21.89 -52.88
N LYS A 3 15.64 -22.33 -52.70
CA LYS A 3 14.62 -21.97 -51.70
C LYS A 3 13.77 -20.71 -51.96
N GLY A 4 12.72 -20.91 -52.76
CA GLY A 4 11.46 -20.20 -52.55
C GLY A 4 10.77 -20.74 -51.29
N PHE A 5 10.96 -20.07 -50.17
CA PHE A 5 10.16 -20.28 -48.95
C PHE A 5 8.76 -19.71 -49.19
N GLY A 6 7.78 -20.60 -49.35
CA GLY A 6 6.39 -20.21 -49.59
C GLY A 6 5.42 -21.16 -48.91
N CYS A 7 5.59 -21.39 -47.61
CA CYS A 7 4.63 -22.11 -46.79
C CYS A 7 4.29 -21.26 -45.56
N TYR A 8 3.42 -20.27 -45.73
CA TYR A 8 2.68 -19.71 -44.60
C TYR A 8 1.22 -19.74 -44.99
N ASP A 9 0.63 -20.92 -44.89
CA ASP A 9 -0.81 -20.98 -44.68
C ASP A 9 -1.03 -20.44 -43.26
N SER A 10 -1.45 -19.18 -43.19
CA SER A 10 -1.85 -18.56 -41.93
C SER A 10 -3.15 -19.22 -41.50
N GLU A 11 -3.02 -20.34 -40.80
CA GLU A 11 -4.12 -20.93 -40.06
C GLU A 11 -4.63 -19.85 -39.08
N LYS A 12 -5.76 -19.25 -39.44
CA LYS A 12 -6.46 -18.28 -38.60
C LYS A 12 -7.01 -19.06 -37.42
N VAL A 13 -6.24 -19.10 -36.33
CA VAL A 13 -6.72 -19.59 -35.05
C VAL A 13 -7.89 -18.71 -34.63
N VAL A 14 -9.11 -19.19 -34.83
CA VAL A 14 -10.30 -18.57 -34.25
C VAL A 14 -10.24 -18.93 -32.78
N VAL A 15 -9.68 -18.02 -32.00
CA VAL A 15 -9.71 -18.14 -30.54
C VAL A 15 -11.17 -17.92 -30.15
N ASP A 16 -11.84 -18.98 -29.73
CA ASP A 16 -13.25 -18.98 -29.36
C ASP A 16 -13.44 -18.08 -28.13
N ASP A 17 -13.98 -16.88 -28.28
CA ASP A 17 -14.03 -15.78 -27.29
C ASP A 17 -14.73 -16.15 -25.94
N ASP A 18 -15.17 -17.40 -25.77
CA ASP A 18 -15.84 -17.94 -24.58
C ASP A 18 -14.90 -18.25 -23.39
N TYR A 19 -13.57 -18.10 -23.51
CA TYR A 19 -12.67 -18.17 -22.34
C TYR A 19 -12.63 -16.87 -21.52
N ASN A 20 -13.41 -15.85 -21.90
CA ASN A 20 -13.52 -14.59 -21.16
C ASN A 20 -14.75 -14.54 -20.23
N VAL A 21 -15.27 -15.69 -19.80
CA VAL A 21 -16.14 -15.73 -18.62
C VAL A 21 -15.25 -15.62 -17.38
N GLY A 22 -14.86 -14.39 -17.06
CA GLY A 22 -14.13 -14.10 -15.83
C GLY A 22 -14.86 -14.60 -14.58
N CYS A 23 -14.11 -14.78 -13.49
CA CYS A 23 -14.69 -15.18 -12.21
C CYS A 23 -15.79 -14.19 -11.77
N LYS A 24 -17.03 -14.67 -11.63
CA LYS A 24 -18.17 -13.89 -11.13
C LYS A 24 -18.56 -14.35 -9.72
N THR A 25 -19.01 -13.42 -8.90
CA THR A 25 -19.58 -13.73 -7.59
C THR A 25 -20.83 -14.61 -7.74
N PRO A 26 -20.93 -15.76 -7.03
CA PRO A 26 -22.13 -16.57 -7.04
C PRO A 26 -23.38 -15.77 -6.62
N THR A 27 -24.46 -15.89 -7.41
CA THR A 27 -25.71 -15.14 -7.19
C THR A 27 -26.79 -15.93 -6.46
N ARG A 28 -26.57 -17.23 -6.22
CA ARG A 28 -27.52 -18.10 -5.50
C ARG A 28 -27.66 -17.64 -4.06
N ASP A 29 -28.89 -17.67 -3.53
CA ASP A 29 -29.20 -17.15 -2.18
C ASP A 29 -28.40 -17.83 -1.07
N GLU A 30 -28.09 -19.13 -1.22
CA GLU A 30 -27.24 -19.88 -0.28
C GLU A 30 -25.78 -19.40 -0.22
N CYS A 31 -25.28 -18.74 -1.27
CA CYS A 31 -23.92 -18.21 -1.36
C CYS A 31 -23.87 -16.68 -1.26
N ARG A 32 -25.03 -16.01 -1.22
CA ARG A 32 -25.12 -14.56 -1.27
C ARG A 32 -24.74 -13.98 0.09
N ILE A 33 -23.76 -13.08 0.11
CA ILE A 33 -23.40 -12.35 1.33
C ILE A 33 -24.61 -11.49 1.74
N PRO A 34 -25.13 -11.64 2.96
CA PRO A 34 -26.24 -10.82 3.44
C PRO A 34 -25.89 -9.34 3.33
N ALA A 35 -26.84 -8.52 2.88
CA ALA A 35 -26.66 -7.07 2.90
C ALA A 35 -26.44 -6.63 4.35
N TYR A 36 -25.38 -5.85 4.58
CA TYR A 36 -25.12 -5.28 5.92
C TYR A 36 -26.37 -4.51 6.38
N PRO A 37 -26.72 -4.58 7.67
CA PRO A 37 -27.73 -3.69 8.22
C PRO A 37 -27.32 -2.24 7.93
N LEU A 38 -28.32 -1.38 7.71
CA LEU A 38 -28.09 0.05 7.51
C LEU A 38 -27.20 0.58 8.64
N CYS A 39 -26.10 1.23 8.28
CA CYS A 39 -25.19 1.81 9.25
C CYS A 39 -25.98 2.71 10.21
N PRO A 40 -25.72 2.64 11.53
CA PRO A 40 -26.37 3.56 12.45
C PRO A 40 -26.08 5.01 12.03
N PRO A 41 -27.00 5.95 12.29
CA PRO A 41 -26.82 7.34 11.93
C PRO A 41 -25.52 7.88 12.56
N PRO A 42 -24.78 8.76 11.86
CA PRO A 42 -23.50 9.25 12.33
C PRO A 42 -23.65 9.99 13.66
N VAL A 43 -22.80 9.65 14.64
CA VAL A 43 -22.75 10.36 15.91
C VAL A 43 -22.31 11.81 15.70
N ARG A 44 -23.00 12.74 16.35
CA ARG A 44 -22.66 14.18 16.27
C ARG A 44 -21.25 14.39 16.83
N ARG A 45 -20.36 14.98 16.03
CA ARG A 45 -19.02 15.35 16.49
C ARG A 45 -19.12 16.40 17.59
N LYS A 46 -18.42 16.18 18.70
CA LYS A 46 -18.25 17.19 19.76
C LYS A 46 -17.44 18.34 19.17
N ARG A 47 -17.94 19.57 19.25
CA ARG A 47 -17.19 20.77 18.83
C ARG A 47 -15.93 20.88 19.69
N SER A 48 -14.77 21.09 19.06
CA SER A 48 -13.52 21.29 19.80
C SER A 48 -13.67 22.53 20.67
N MET A 49 -13.37 22.41 21.97
CA MET A 49 -13.30 23.54 22.90
C MET A 49 -12.03 24.38 22.69
N VAL A 50 -11.60 24.52 21.42
CA VAL A 50 -10.44 25.33 21.03
C VAL A 50 -10.90 26.34 20.00
N LEU A 51 -11.92 27.11 20.37
CA LEU A 51 -12.22 28.35 19.69
C LEU A 51 -11.39 29.44 20.37
N GLY A 52 -10.27 29.84 19.76
CA GLY A 52 -9.71 31.17 20.02
C GLY A 52 -8.26 31.28 20.52
N LYS A 53 -7.51 30.20 20.72
CA LYS A 53 -6.04 30.31 20.79
C LYS A 53 -5.44 29.48 19.68
N ASN A 54 -4.96 30.16 18.64
CA ASN A 54 -4.00 29.56 17.73
C ASN A 54 -2.82 29.15 18.61
N VAL A 55 -2.75 27.87 18.97
CA VAL A 55 -1.57 27.31 19.60
C VAL A 55 -0.53 27.35 18.49
N GLU A 56 0.26 28.41 18.52
CA GLU A 56 1.37 28.57 17.59
C GLU A 56 2.29 27.37 17.78
N PRO A 57 2.79 26.76 16.69
CA PRO A 57 3.78 25.70 16.80
C PRO A 57 4.90 26.13 17.75
N PRO A 58 5.46 25.21 18.57
CA PRO A 58 6.63 25.49 19.37
C PRO A 58 7.72 26.14 18.50
N THR A 59 8.30 27.23 18.99
CA THR A 59 9.31 28.01 18.25
C THR A 59 10.55 27.20 17.86
N ASN A 60 10.82 26.13 18.62
CA ASN A 60 11.91 25.19 18.41
C ASN A 60 11.51 23.92 17.63
N GLY A 61 10.30 23.89 17.07
CA GLY A 61 9.74 22.71 16.41
C GLY A 61 9.28 21.65 17.42
N TYR A 62 8.38 20.77 16.98
CA TYR A 62 7.85 19.68 17.82
C TYR A 62 8.85 18.55 18.04
N PHE A 63 9.78 18.37 17.10
CA PHE A 63 10.81 17.35 17.16
C PHE A 63 12.16 18.04 17.06
N GLN A 64 12.97 17.87 18.10
CA GLN A 64 14.35 18.29 18.14
C GLN A 64 15.20 17.02 17.99
N PRO A 65 15.60 16.64 16.76
CA PRO A 65 16.43 15.46 16.58
C PRO A 65 17.74 15.65 17.35
N PRO A 66 18.27 14.58 17.98
CA PRO A 66 19.62 14.62 18.51
C PRO A 66 20.62 14.86 17.37
N ASP A 67 21.77 15.44 17.70
CA ASP A 67 22.88 15.53 16.77
C ASP A 67 23.35 14.11 16.41
N LEU A 68 23.13 13.73 15.15
CA LEU A 68 23.44 12.40 14.66
C LEU A 68 24.94 12.13 14.68
N GLU A 69 25.77 13.14 14.40
CA GLU A 69 27.23 12.97 14.40
C GLU A 69 27.73 12.68 15.81
N LEU A 70 27.21 13.39 16.82
CA LEU A 70 27.50 13.12 18.21
C LEU A 70 27.00 11.73 18.64
N PHE A 71 25.80 11.35 18.21
CA PHE A 71 25.21 10.05 18.53
C PHE A 71 26.07 8.89 17.99
N PHE A 72 26.48 8.95 16.72
CA PHE A 72 27.32 7.92 16.12
C PHE A 72 28.73 7.93 16.71
N THR A 73 29.31 9.09 17.02
CA THR A 73 30.63 9.20 17.66
C THR A 73 30.61 8.59 19.06
N ALA A 74 29.59 8.88 19.87
CA ALA A 74 29.44 8.30 21.21
C ALA A 74 29.22 6.78 21.16
N ALA A 75 28.40 6.30 20.21
CA ALA A 75 28.18 4.88 20.00
C ALA A 75 29.47 4.15 19.55
N ALA A 76 30.25 4.76 18.67
CA ALA A 76 31.54 4.23 18.24
C ALA A 76 32.57 4.20 19.38
N ALA A 77 32.65 5.27 20.17
CA ALA A 77 33.56 5.36 21.32
C ALA A 77 33.18 4.40 22.46
N SER A 78 31.88 4.09 22.62
CA SER A 78 31.40 3.14 23.62
C SER A 78 31.67 1.68 23.24
N ARG A 79 31.99 1.39 21.96
CA ARG A 79 32.34 0.04 21.53
C ARG A 79 33.78 -0.24 21.95
N ARG A 80 33.96 -0.99 23.05
CA ARG A 80 35.20 -1.72 23.28
C ARG A 80 35.37 -2.70 22.12
N GLN A 81 36.33 -2.44 21.23
CA GLN A 81 36.76 -3.43 20.26
C GLN A 81 37.49 -4.53 21.04
N GLU A 82 36.77 -5.58 21.43
CA GLU A 82 37.42 -6.85 21.72
C GLU A 82 37.81 -7.45 20.35
N SER A 83 39.01 -7.11 19.92
CA SER A 83 39.68 -7.82 18.84
C SER A 83 39.92 -9.26 19.33
N CYS A 84 39.24 -10.25 18.74
CA CYS A 84 39.67 -11.63 18.90
C CYS A 84 41.05 -11.81 18.24
N ALA A 85 41.92 -12.55 18.92
CA ALA A 85 43.25 -12.94 18.46
C ALA A 85 43.18 -14.12 17.47
#